data_AF-A0A3N8B2N4-F1
#
_entry.id   AF-A0A3N8B2N4-F1
#
_cell.length_a   1.000
_cell.length_b   1.000
_cell.length_c   1.000
_cell.angle_alpha   90.00
_cell.angle_beta   90.00
_cell.angle_gamma   90.00
#
_symmetry.space_group_name_H-M   'P 1'
#
loop_
_entity.id
_entity.type
_entity.pdbx_description
1 polymer ?
#
loop_
_entity_poly.entity_id
_entity_poly.type
_entity_poly.pdbx_seq_one_letter_code
_entity_poly.pdbx_strand_id
1 'polypeptide(L)'
;MGRSGTETVRDVDLTHAVIRFKRAVQFPRFSMAEGERWGFVVFGKTADRIAAIKAGDRFDFAGGQCLAIDVDIIYEWPGNLDFSRAAGYI
;
A
#
# COMPACT_ATOMS: atom_id res chain seq x y z
N MET A 1 -6.89 15.05 -36.21
CA MET A 1 -5.58 14.66 -35.64
C MET A 1 -5.49 15.24 -34.22
N GLY A 2 -6.17 14.62 -33.26
CA GLY A 2 -6.18 15.08 -31.86
C GLY A 2 -4.89 14.62 -31.18
N ARG A 3 -4.08 15.55 -30.69
CA ARG A 3 -2.87 15.23 -29.94
C ARG A 3 -3.30 14.63 -28.59
N SER A 4 -3.16 13.31 -28.45
CA SER A 4 -3.24 12.64 -27.15
C SER A 4 -2.15 13.23 -26.25
N GLY A 5 -2.54 14.13 -25.36
CA GLY A 5 -1.67 14.61 -24.30
C GLY A 5 -1.33 13.42 -23.40
N THR A 6 -0.10 12.95 -23.45
CA THR A 6 0.44 12.07 -22.42
C THR A 6 0.79 12.95 -21.24
N GLU A 7 -0.22 13.32 -20.45
CA GLU A 7 0.01 13.94 -19.14
C GLU A 7 0.88 12.97 -18.34
N THR A 8 2.09 13.42 -18.05
CA THR A 8 3.07 12.63 -17.30
C THR A 8 2.62 12.64 -15.85
N VAL A 9 1.80 11.66 -15.45
CA VAL A 9 1.37 11.52 -14.06
C VAL A 9 2.61 11.32 -13.21
N ARG A 10 2.95 12.31 -12.39
CA ARG A 10 4.08 12.24 -11.47
C ARG A 10 3.65 11.41 -10.26
N ASP A 11 4.55 10.55 -9.78
CA ASP A 11 4.27 9.67 -8.63
C ASP A 11 3.71 10.44 -7.42
N VAL A 12 4.22 11.67 -7.19
CA VAL A 12 3.76 12.57 -6.11
C VAL A 12 2.28 12.94 -6.17
N ASP A 13 1.67 12.91 -7.36
CA ASP A 13 0.27 13.24 -7.59
C ASP A 13 -0.65 12.04 -7.41
N LEU A 14 -0.07 10.83 -7.36
CA LEU A 14 -0.82 9.61 -7.07
C LEU A 14 -1.08 9.50 -5.58
N THR A 15 -2.20 8.87 -5.23
CA THR A 15 -2.48 8.49 -3.85
C THR A 15 -1.43 7.47 -3.40
N HIS A 16 -0.84 7.68 -2.23
CA HIS A 16 -0.01 6.69 -1.54
C HIS A 16 -0.77 6.12 -0.36
N ALA A 17 -0.56 4.84 -0.09
CA ALA A 17 -1.08 4.17 1.07
C ALA A 17 0.06 3.59 1.89
N VAL A 18 -0.07 3.61 3.21
CA VAL A 18 0.83 2.86 4.10
C VAL A 18 -0.01 1.90 4.92
N ILE A 19 0.35 0.63 4.89
CA ILE A 19 -0.21 -0.39 5.77
C ILE A 19 0.76 -0.65 6.91
N ARG A 20 0.22 -1.03 8.07
CA ARG A 20 0.97 -1.50 9.22
C ARG A 20 0.45 -2.87 9.63
N PHE A 21 1.34 -3.83 9.82
CA PHE A 21 0.99 -5.14 10.36
C PHE A 21 0.63 -5.04 11.85
N LYS A 22 -0.53 -5.57 12.20
CA LYS A 22 -1.08 -5.55 13.57
C LYS A 22 -0.52 -6.65 14.46
N ARG A 23 0.07 -7.67 13.84
CA ARG A 23 0.72 -8.82 14.46
C ARG A 23 1.77 -9.37 13.51
N ALA A 24 2.65 -10.24 14.01
CA ALA A 24 3.57 -10.96 13.15
C ALA A 24 2.81 -11.92 12.22
N VAL A 25 3.14 -11.91 10.92
CA VAL A 25 2.52 -12.77 9.90
C VAL A 25 3.61 -13.60 9.22
N GLN A 26 3.45 -14.92 9.24
CA GLN A 26 4.37 -15.86 8.61
C GLN A 26 3.91 -16.19 7.19
N PHE A 27 4.76 -15.92 6.21
CA PHE A 27 4.59 -16.37 4.82
C PHE A 27 5.52 -17.56 4.54
N PRO A 28 5.29 -18.30 3.43
CA PRO A 28 6.13 -19.46 3.09
C PRO A 28 7.61 -19.14 2.87
N ARG A 29 7.96 -17.90 2.50
CA ARG A 29 9.33 -17.49 2.13
C ARG A 29 9.93 -16.39 3.00
N PHE A 30 9.11 -15.74 3.83
CA PHE A 30 9.51 -14.61 4.66
C PHE A 30 8.48 -14.43 5.79
N SER A 31 8.74 -13.51 6.72
CA SER A 31 7.79 -13.10 7.74
C SER A 31 7.74 -11.58 7.82
N MET A 32 6.62 -11.07 8.30
CA MET A 32 6.41 -9.66 8.61
C MET A 32 6.36 -9.52 10.13
N ALA A 33 7.09 -8.58 10.70
CA ALA A 33 7.03 -8.31 12.13
C ALA A 33 5.75 -7.55 12.50
N GLU A 34 5.33 -7.67 13.76
CA GLU A 34 4.32 -6.77 14.30
C GLU A 34 4.81 -5.31 14.23
N GLY A 35 3.93 -4.40 13.80
CA GLY A 35 4.24 -2.99 13.65
C GLY A 35 5.01 -2.66 12.37
N GLU A 36 5.41 -3.65 11.57
CA GLU A 36 6.09 -3.43 10.30
C GLU A 36 5.21 -2.64 9.33
N ARG A 37 5.81 -1.71 8.60
CA ARG A 37 5.10 -0.74 7.76
C ARG A 37 5.53 -0.86 6.31
N TRP A 38 4.57 -0.77 5.41
CA TRP A 38 4.79 -0.89 3.97
C TRP A 38 4.03 0.21 3.23
N GLY A 39 4.80 1.04 2.53
CA GLY A 39 4.27 2.10 1.67
C GLY A 39 4.05 1.61 0.24
N PHE A 40 2.97 2.06 -0.38
CA PHE A 40 2.65 1.77 -1.78
C PHE A 40 2.11 3.00 -2.49
N VAL A 41 2.35 3.06 -3.80
CA VAL A 41 1.66 3.94 -4.71
C VAL A 41 0.36 3.26 -5.14
N VAL A 42 -0.79 3.86 -4.84
CA VAL A 42 -2.13 3.30 -5.09
C VAL A 42 -2.47 3.43 -6.58
N PHE A 43 -1.90 2.52 -7.36
CA PHE A 43 -2.12 2.45 -8.81
C PHE A 43 -2.20 0.99 -9.28
N GLY A 44 -3.04 0.72 -10.28
CA GLY A 44 -3.21 -0.61 -10.87
C GLY A 44 -3.53 -1.68 -9.81
N LYS A 45 -2.72 -2.74 -9.74
CA LYS A 45 -2.90 -3.85 -8.79
C LYS A 45 -2.85 -3.43 -7.31
N THR A 46 -2.13 -2.35 -6.99
CA THR A 46 -2.09 -1.84 -5.63
C THR A 46 -3.43 -1.23 -5.23
N ALA A 47 -4.14 -0.58 -6.16
CA ALA A 47 -5.47 -0.03 -5.87
C ALA A 47 -6.45 -1.14 -5.46
N ASP A 48 -6.41 -2.27 -6.18
CA ASP A 48 -7.22 -3.45 -5.87
C ASP A 48 -6.86 -4.05 -4.50
N ARG A 49 -5.56 -4.11 -4.17
CA ARG A 49 -5.07 -4.51 -2.84
C ARG A 49 -5.64 -3.62 -1.73
N ILE A 50 -5.57 -2.30 -1.88
CA ILE A 50 -6.08 -1.37 -0.86
C ILE A 50 -7.60 -1.50 -0.73
N ALA A 51 -8.32 -1.68 -1.83
CA ALA A 51 -9.76 -1.93 -1.81
C ALA A 51 -10.10 -3.23 -1.05
N ALA A 52 -9.37 -4.32 -1.29
CA ALA A 52 -9.55 -5.58 -0.57
C ALA A 52 -9.28 -5.45 0.94
N ILE A 53 -8.23 -4.70 1.33
CA ILE A 53 -7.94 -4.42 2.74
C ILE A 53 -9.11 -3.68 3.40
N LYS A 54 -9.65 -2.65 2.73
CA LYS A 54 -10.80 -1.89 3.22
C LYS A 54 -12.08 -2.72 3.32
N ALA A 55 -12.26 -3.68 2.41
CA ALA A 55 -13.39 -4.60 2.42
C ALA A 55 -13.30 -5.67 3.52
N GLY A 56 -12.13 -5.81 4.18
CA GLY A 56 -11.90 -6.90 5.13
C GLY A 56 -11.53 -8.22 4.47
N ASP A 57 -11.19 -8.20 3.18
CA ASP A 57 -10.93 -9.36 2.35
C ASP A 57 -9.47 -9.84 2.40
N ARG A 58 -9.19 -10.91 1.65
CA ARG A 58 -7.82 -11.36 1.40
C ARG A 58 -7.19 -10.56 0.27
N PHE A 59 -5.89 -10.31 0.36
CA PHE A 59 -5.14 -9.59 -0.68
C PHE A 59 -3.80 -10.25 -0.98
N ASP A 60 -3.32 -10.08 -2.21
CA ASP A 60 -1.97 -10.49 -2.61
C ASP A 60 -0.94 -9.51 -2.02
N PHE A 61 0.10 -10.04 -1.38
CA PHE A 61 1.22 -9.28 -0.84
C PHE A 61 2.53 -10.07 -0.97
N ALA A 62 3.51 -9.49 -1.67
CA ALA A 62 4.85 -10.06 -1.89
C ALA A 62 4.83 -11.53 -2.37
N GLY A 63 3.85 -11.89 -3.21
CA GLY A 63 3.67 -13.24 -3.75
C GLY A 63 3.06 -14.26 -2.77
N GLY A 64 2.48 -13.78 -1.66
CA GLY A 64 1.67 -14.54 -0.72
C GLY A 64 0.27 -13.94 -0.55
N GLN A 65 -0.62 -14.67 0.13
CA GLN A 65 -1.96 -14.18 0.47
C GLN A 65 -1.98 -13.69 1.93
N CYS A 66 -2.43 -12.46 2.15
CA CYS A 66 -2.58 -11.85 3.47
C CYS A 66 -4.07 -11.57 3.76
N LEU A 67 -4.44 -11.45 5.04
CA LEU A 67 -5.79 -11.11 5.47
C LEU A 67 -5.85 -9.64 5.87
N ALA A 68 -6.89 -8.92 5.46
CA ALA A 68 -7.11 -7.53 5.86
C ALA A 68 -7.07 -7.34 7.39
N ILE A 69 -7.58 -8.29 8.16
CA ILE A 69 -7.60 -8.23 9.63
C ILE A 69 -6.20 -8.15 10.26
N ASP A 70 -5.15 -8.55 9.53
CA ASP A 70 -3.78 -8.55 10.00
C ASP A 70 -3.08 -7.19 9.82
N VAL A 71 -3.72 -6.24 9.14
CA VAL A 71 -3.13 -4.94 8.79
C VAL A 71 -4.10 -3.79 9.08
N ASP A 72 -3.55 -2.60 9.36
CA ASP A 72 -4.29 -1.34 9.34
C ASP A 72 -3.74 -0.46 8.22
N ILE A 73 -4.61 0.26 7.50
CA ILE A 73 -4.18 1.37 6.64
C ILE A 73 -3.97 2.58 7.56
N ILE A 74 -2.71 2.97 7.75
CA ILE A 74 -2.32 4.07 8.65
C ILE A 74 -2.10 5.40 7.90
N TYR A 75 -2.12 5.36 6.56
CA TYR A 75 -2.04 6.52 5.69
C TYR A 75 -2.71 6.21 4.35
N GLU A 76 -3.49 7.14 3.83
CA GLU A 76 -4.01 7.11 2.46
C GLU A 76 -4.28 8.54 1.97
N TRP A 77 -3.29 9.13 1.31
CA TRP A 77 -3.31 10.51 0.81
C TRP A 77 -2.17 10.70 -0.20
N PRO A 78 -1.97 11.86 -0.85
CA PRO A 78 -0.96 12.01 -1.91
C PRO A 78 0.44 11.97 -1.30
N GLY A 79 1.47 11.84 -2.14
CA GLY A 79 2.85 11.71 -1.69
C GLY A 79 3.35 12.98 -1.02
N ASN A 80 3.58 12.94 0.30
CA ASN A 80 4.06 14.08 1.07
C ASN A 80 4.99 13.65 2.23
N LEU A 81 5.32 14.60 3.13
CA LEU A 81 6.14 14.33 4.31
C LEU A 81 5.46 13.34 5.28
N ASP A 82 4.14 13.44 5.44
CA ASP A 82 3.36 12.54 6.29
C ASP A 82 3.38 11.10 5.77
N PHE A 83 3.37 10.90 4.44
CA PHE A 83 3.63 9.59 3.85
C PHE A 83 5.01 9.04 4.29
N SER A 84 6.05 9.86 4.19
CA SER A 84 7.42 9.43 4.56
C SER A 84 7.51 9.05 6.04
N ARG A 85 6.83 9.81 6.90
CA ARG A 85 6.73 9.53 8.34
C ARG A 85 5.91 8.27 8.62
N ALA A 86 4.79 8.09 7.93
CA ALA A 86 3.96 6.89 8.05
C ALA A 86 4.73 5.64 7.61
N ALA A 87 5.45 5.72 6.48
CA ALA A 87 6.30 4.65 5.96
C ALA A 87 7.54 4.38 6.83
N GLY A 88 7.90 5.28 7.75
CA GLY A 88 9.06 5.13 8.64
C GLY A 88 10.39 5.47 7.98
N TYR A 89 10.39 6.29 6.93
CA TYR A 89 11.62 6.75 6.26
C TYR A 89 12.32 7.90 7.01
N ILE A 90 11.60 8.58 7.91
CA ILE A 90 12.08 9.71 8.73
C ILE A 90 11.54 9.62 10.15
#